data_AF-A0A2G4J7R7-F1
#
_entry.id   AF-A0A2G4J7R7-F1
#
_cell.length_a   1.000
_cell.length_b   1.000
_cell.length_c   1.000
_cell.angle_alpha   90.00
_cell.angle_beta   90.00
_cell.angle_gamma   90.00
#
_symmetry.space_group_name_H-M   'P 1'
#
loop_
_entity.id
_entity.type
_entity.pdbx_description
1 polymer ?
#
loop_
_entity_poly.entity_id
_entity_poly.type
_entity_poly.pdbx_seq_one_letter_code
_entity_poly.pdbx_strand_id
1 'polypeptide(L)' 'MPSIEELHRRACEKGQDTYIDPESGYQVLTSQAHSKRGACCGNRCRHCPFDYINVPCEKK' A
#
# COMPACT_ATOMS: atom_id res chain seq x y z
N MET A 1 7.87 13.57 -12.74
CA MET A 1 7.85 12.30 -11.99
C MET A 1 6.40 12.00 -11.66
N PRO A 2 5.86 10.83 -12.01
CA PRO A 2 4.48 10.48 -11.67
C PRO A 2 4.36 10.39 -10.15
N SER A 3 3.44 11.14 -9.55
CA SER A 3 3.21 11.09 -8.12
C SER A 3 2.68 9.71 -7.69
N ILE A 4 3.03 9.30 -6.47
CA ILE A 4 2.56 8.07 -5.80
C ILE A 4 1.03 7.92 -5.89
N GLU A 5 0.32 9.04 -5.75
CA GLU A 5 -1.14 9.12 -5.86
C GLU A 5 -1.67 8.73 -7.25
N GLU A 6 -0.94 9.05 -8.32
CA GLU A 6 -1.34 8.69 -9.68
C GLU A 6 -1.13 7.20 -9.96
N LEU A 7 -0.05 6.62 -9.45
CA LEU A 7 0.18 5.17 -9.53
C LEU A 7 -0.87 4.40 -8.74
N HIS A 8 -1.22 4.89 -7.55
CA HIS A 8 -2.32 4.33 -6.76
C HIS A 8 -3.65 4.40 -7.52
N ARG A 9 -3.99 5.57 -8.10
CA ARG A 9 -5.22 5.73 -8.89
C ARG A 9 -5.25 4.76 -10.07
N ARG A 10 -4.17 4.69 -10.86
CA ARG A 10 -4.07 3.78 -12.02
C ARG A 10 -4.17 2.32 -11.61
N ALA A 11 -3.55 1.93 -10.50
CA ALA A 11 -3.66 0.57 -9.98
C ALA A 11 -5.11 0.27 -9.54
N CYS A 12 -5.77 1.22 -8.88
CA CYS A 12 -7.18 1.10 -8.51
C CYS A 12 -8.11 0.95 -9.74
N GLU A 13 -7.87 1.75 -10.79
CA GLU A 13 -8.61 1.71 -12.06
C GLU A 13 -8.37 0.40 -12.85
N LYS A 14 -7.13 -0.10 -12.82
CA LYS A 14 -6.79 -1.40 -13.43
C LYS A 14 -7.24 -2.60 -12.59
N GLY A 15 -7.78 -2.39 -11.39
CA GLY A 15 -8.11 -3.46 -10.45
C GLY A 15 -6.87 -4.18 -9.90
N GLN A 16 -5.70 -3.55 -9.97
CA GLN A 16 -4.46 -4.05 -9.39
C GLN A 16 -4.39 -3.75 -7.90
N ASP A 17 -4.08 -4.79 -7.14
CA ASP A 17 -3.98 -4.73 -5.68
C ASP A 17 -2.64 -4.12 -5.20
N THR A 18 -1.65 -4.01 -6.09
CA THR A 18 -0.33 -3.43 -5.77
C THR A 18 0.23 -2.63 -6.92
N TYR A 19 1.05 -1.62 -6.62
CA TYR A 19 1.88 -0.91 -7.59
C TYR A 19 3.33 -0.83 -7.09
N ILE A 20 4.25 -0.56 -8.00
CA ILE A 20 5.67 -0.37 -7.67
C ILE A 20 5.93 1.13 -7.60
N ASP A 21 6.47 1.58 -6.47
CA ASP A 21 6.92 2.94 -6.31
C ASP A 21 8.26 3.13 -7.05
N PRO A 22 8.35 4.00 -8.07
CA PRO A 22 9.57 4.19 -8.83
C PRO A 22 10.65 4.96 -8.07
N GLU A 23 10.29 5.71 -7.03
CA GLU A 23 11.26 6.43 -6.18
C GLU A 23 11.96 5.49 -5.20
N SER A 24 11.19 4.65 -4.51
CA SER A 24 11.70 3.79 -3.44
C SER A 24 11.94 2.34 -3.90
N GLY A 25 11.41 1.94 -5.05
CA GLY A 25 11.47 0.57 -5.59
C GLY A 25 10.58 -0.44 -4.86
N TYR A 26 9.78 -0.01 -3.89
CA TYR A 26 8.94 -0.91 -3.09
C TYR A 26 7.61 -1.23 -3.77
N GLN A 27 7.13 -2.46 -3.54
CA GLN A 27 5.78 -2.85 -3.90
C GLN A 27 4.80 -2.37 -2.82
N VAL A 28 3.96 -1.42 -3.17
CA VAL A 28 2.98 -0.80 -2.27
C VAL A 28 1.58 -1.34 -2.60
N LEU A 29 0.85 -1.74 -1.57
CA LEU A 29 -0.53 -2.20 -1.68
C LEU A 29 -1.49 -1.01 -1.85
N THR A 30 -2.49 -1.18 -2.71
CA THR A 30 -3.58 -0.22 -2.86
C THR A 30 -4.59 -0.36 -1.72
N SER A 31 -5.38 0.69 -1.52
CA SER A 31 -6.48 0.67 -0.55
C SER A 31 -7.52 -0.41 -0.88
N GLN A 32 -7.68 -0.73 -2.17
CA GLN A 32 -8.52 -1.81 -2.65
C GLN A 32 -8.02 -3.18 -2.17
N ALA A 33 -6.72 -3.42 -2.22
CA ALA A 33 -6.13 -4.66 -1.72
C ALA A 33 -6.34 -4.84 -0.22
N HIS A 34 -6.21 -3.76 0.54
CA HIS A 34 -6.53 -3.76 1.96
C HIS A 34 -8.01 -4.05 2.23
N SER A 35 -8.92 -3.50 1.41
CA SER A 35 -10.35 -3.80 1.48
C SER A 35 -10.65 -5.27 1.17
N LYS A 36 -10.10 -5.83 0.08
CA LYS A 36 -10.27 -7.24 -0.30
C LYS A 36 -9.68 -8.20 0.74
N ARG A 37 -8.52 -7.85 1.30
CA ARG A 37 -7.81 -8.69 2.28
C ARG A 37 -8.40 -8.58 3.68
N GLY A 38 -9.06 -7.46 3.99
CA GLY A 38 -9.66 -7.19 5.30
C GLY A 38 -8.65 -7.00 6.44
N ALA A 39 -7.35 -6.89 6.15
CA ALA A 39 -6.30 -6.83 7.15
C ALA A 39 -5.08 -6.00 6.72
N CYS A 40 -4.38 -5.42 7.71
CA CYS A 40 -3.14 -4.68 7.51
C CYS A 40 -2.02 -5.58 6.96
N CYS A 41 -1.20 -5.03 6.06
CA CYS A 41 -0.07 -5.70 5.42
C CYS A 41 1.06 -6.12 6.37
N GLY A 42 1.29 -5.35 7.44
CA GLY A 42 2.50 -5.47 8.26
C GLY A 42 3.74 -4.75 7.68
N ASN A 43 3.67 -4.26 6.44
CA ASN A 43 4.78 -3.64 5.72
C ASN A 43 4.80 -2.10 5.81
N ARG A 44 4.13 -1.49 6.80
CA ARG A 44 4.06 -0.04 6.99
C ARG A 44 3.74 0.74 5.69
N CYS A 45 2.76 0.24 4.96
CA CYS A 45 2.27 0.79 3.69
C CYS A 45 1.78 2.25 3.87
N ARG A 46 2.25 3.23 3.08
CA ARG A 46 1.93 4.68 3.24
C ARG A 46 0.43 5.02 3.29
N HIS A 47 -0.41 4.24 2.63
CA HIS A 47 -1.87 4.44 2.56
C HIS A 47 -2.64 3.33 3.29
N CYS A 48 -2.10 2.81 4.39
CA CYS A 48 -2.77 1.75 5.14
C CYS A 48 -4.04 2.30 5.83
N PRO A 49 -5.24 1.78 5.51
CA PRO A 49 -6.48 2.20 6.16
C PRO A 49 -6.63 1.62 7.57
N PHE A 50 -5.79 0.67 7.95
CA PHE A 50 -5.83 -0.05 9.22
C PHE A 50 -4.82 0.47 10.25
N ASP A 51 -4.37 1.72 10.13
CA ASP A 51 -3.46 2.38 11.07
C ASP A 51 -2.28 1.50 11.54
N TYR A 52 -1.73 0.71 10.63
CA TYR A 52 -0.59 -0.16 10.91
C TYR A 52 -0.79 -1.21 12.01
N ILE A 53 -2.02 -1.67 12.29
CA ILE A 53 -2.32 -2.65 13.36
C ILE A 53 -1.47 -3.94 13.33
N ASN A 54 -1.03 -4.39 12.15
CA ASN A 54 -0.21 -5.59 11.99
C ASN A 54 1.28 -5.28 11.79
N VAL A 55 1.67 -4.01 11.80
CA VAL A 55 3.08 -3.65 11.75
C VAL A 55 3.64 -3.87 13.16
N PRO A 56 4.55 -4.84 13.35
CA PRO A 56 5.12 -5.05 14.67
C PRO A 56 5.81 -3.77 15.12
N CYS A 57 5.47 -3.29 16.31
CA CYS A 57 6.28 -2.33 17.04
C CYS A 57 7.62 -3.03 17.30
N GLU A 58 8.61 -2.73 16.49
CA GLU A 58 9.98 -3.20 16.68
C GLU A 58 10.45 -2.67 18.04
N LYS A 59 10.35 -3.52 19.07
CA LYS A 59 10.98 -3.26 20.36
C LYS A 59 12.49 -3.41 20.13
N LYS A 60 13.19 -2.28 20.27
CA LYS A 60 14.65 -2.17 20.28
C LYS A 60 15.31 -3.21 21.17
#